data_AF-A0A6I2YX25-F1
#
_entry.id   AF-A0A6I2YX25-F1
#
_cell.length_a   1.000
_cell.length_b   1.000
_cell.length_c   1.000
_cell.angle_alpha   90.00
_cell.angle_beta   90.00
_cell.angle_gamma   90.00
#
_symmetry.space_group_name_H-M   'P 1'
#
loop_
_entity.id
_entity.type
_entity.pdbx_description
1 polymer ?
#
loop_
_entity_poly.entity_id
_entity_poly.type
_entity_poly.pdbx_seq_one_letter_code
_entity_poly.pdbx_strand_id
1 'polypeptide(L)'
;MTTTPHHQLDLLRLEWRSLSRSAASRDAAVRLCEISDPLQSCIVTDMRDVLALLEPASPLSQQQRARVAADLLALSPDDALMTRALLQTLLPGIIGVARRLRWGQGSGDDPGCFLADLITATYELIVEWGGQDRPYAAPDLLNALRCRMRRRLSPKNAYRTESFDTLEQVDNQATGIIDEDPTESLEARILAAKDTLDPVGAAAFYGREVLGMTYRELAAQTGISPKRLAAASREVARRICE
;
A
#
# COMPACT_ATOMS: atom_id res chain seq x y z
N MET A 1 19.62 -2.75 -11.88
CA MET A 1 20.44 -2.45 -10.67
C MET A 1 19.77 -3.13 -9.50
N THR A 2 20.39 -4.16 -8.91
CA THR A 2 19.81 -4.92 -7.81
C THR A 2 19.90 -4.12 -6.51
N THR A 3 18.83 -3.39 -6.19
CA THR A 3 18.66 -2.75 -4.89
C THR A 3 18.68 -3.81 -3.81
N THR A 4 19.81 -3.92 -3.11
CA THR A 4 19.97 -4.88 -2.01
C THR A 4 18.84 -4.62 -0.99
N PRO A 5 18.14 -5.65 -0.47
CA PRO A 5 16.98 -5.48 0.42
C PRO A 5 17.25 -4.63 1.68
N HIS A 6 18.52 -4.47 2.05
CA HIS A 6 18.95 -3.59 3.14
C HIS A 6 18.77 -2.10 2.82
N HIS A 7 18.87 -1.69 1.55
CA HIS A 7 18.89 -0.29 1.16
C HIS A 7 17.60 0.45 1.54
N GLN A 8 16.42 -0.14 1.32
CA GLN A 8 15.15 0.51 1.63
C GLN A 8 14.92 0.70 3.13
N LEU A 9 15.26 -0.31 3.95
CA LEU A 9 15.21 -0.20 5.40
C LEU A 9 16.20 0.85 5.91
N ASP A 10 17.39 0.90 5.32
CA ASP A 10 18.41 1.86 5.69
C ASP A 10 18.00 3.29 5.33
N LEU A 11 17.38 3.51 4.16
CA LEU A 11 16.78 4.80 3.79
C LEU A 11 15.70 5.22 4.80
N LEU A 12 14.76 4.33 5.12
CA LEU A 12 13.71 4.63 6.11
C LEU A 12 14.29 4.93 7.50
N ARG A 13 15.37 4.25 7.90
CA ARG A 13 16.03 4.50 9.20
C ARG A 13 16.80 5.81 9.18
N LEU A 14 17.50 6.12 8.10
CA LEU A 14 18.25 7.36 7.94
C LEU A 14 17.33 8.58 7.94
N GLU A 15 16.27 8.53 7.13
CA GLU A 15 15.24 9.56 7.10
C GLU A 15 14.65 9.77 8.51
N TRP A 16 14.26 8.68 9.18
CA TRP A 16 13.70 8.76 10.52
C TRP A 16 14.64 9.37 11.56
N ARG A 17 15.95 9.09 11.48
CA ARG A 17 16.93 9.73 12.38
C ARG A 17 16.90 11.25 12.27
N SER A 18 16.64 11.79 11.08
CA SER A 18 16.49 13.23 10.88
C SER A 18 15.14 13.75 11.37
N LEU A 19 14.04 13.08 10.98
CA LEU A 19 12.68 13.52 11.30
C LEU A 19 12.37 13.44 12.78
N SER A 20 12.82 12.37 13.45
CA SER A 20 12.48 12.06 14.85
C SER A 20 13.00 13.07 15.88
N ARG A 21 13.98 13.92 15.53
CA ARG A 21 14.50 15.00 16.39
C ARG A 21 14.13 16.41 15.89
N SER A 22 13.29 16.51 14.86
CA SER A 22 12.85 17.79 14.27
C SER A 22 11.94 18.58 15.21
N ALA A 23 11.69 19.86 14.92
CA ALA A 23 10.72 20.67 15.66
C ALA A 23 9.30 20.07 15.60
N ALA A 24 8.87 19.65 14.40
CA ALA A 24 7.59 18.98 14.21
C ALA A 24 7.47 17.69 15.03
N SER A 25 8.58 16.97 15.24
CA SER A 25 8.61 15.78 16.10
C SER A 25 8.41 16.10 17.59
N ARG A 26 8.92 17.24 18.06
CA ARG A 26 8.64 17.70 19.42
C ARG A 26 7.17 18.03 19.59
N ASP A 27 6.59 18.76 18.65
CA ASP A 27 5.17 19.13 18.69
C ASP A 27 4.26 17.89 18.61
N ALA A 28 4.63 16.92 17.77
CA ALA A 28 3.95 15.62 17.69
C ALA A 28 4.03 14.88 19.03
N ALA A 29 5.22 14.78 19.63
CA ALA A 29 5.40 14.10 20.92
C ALA A 29 4.57 14.76 22.03
N VAL A 30 4.50 16.10 22.07
CA VAL A 30 3.63 16.83 23.02
C VAL A 30 2.18 16.42 22.84
N ARG A 31 1.64 16.45 21.61
CA ARG A 31 0.26 16.02 21.33
C ARG A 31 0.00 14.58 21.76
N LEU A 32 0.95 13.68 21.51
CA LEU A 32 0.81 12.28 21.92
C LEU A 32 0.83 12.13 23.45
N CYS A 33 1.69 12.87 24.15
CA CYS A 33 1.75 12.88 25.61
C CYS A 33 0.48 13.45 26.26
N GLU A 34 -0.19 14.40 25.62
CA GLU A 34 -1.47 14.95 26.09
C GLU A 34 -2.59 13.90 26.12
N ILE A 35 -2.58 12.95 25.18
CA ILE A 35 -3.63 11.94 25.06
C ILE A 35 -3.26 10.58 25.66
N SER A 36 -1.97 10.26 25.76
CA SER A 36 -1.51 8.90 26.07
C SER A 36 -1.10 8.77 27.53
N ASP A 37 -1.98 8.18 28.34
CA ASP A 37 -1.74 7.95 29.78
C ASP A 37 -0.37 7.29 30.08
N PRO A 38 0.10 6.27 29.32
CA PRO A 38 1.40 5.66 29.59
C PRO A 38 2.59 6.61 29.48
N LEU A 39 2.47 7.68 28.68
CA LEU A 39 3.56 8.62 28.43
C LEU A 39 3.60 9.78 29.42
N GLN A 40 2.52 10.06 30.16
CA GLN A 40 2.45 11.19 31.10
C GLN A 40 3.51 11.14 32.22
N SER A 41 3.94 9.93 32.60
CA SER A 41 4.98 9.73 33.62
C SER A 41 6.39 9.60 33.03
N CYS A 42 6.53 9.69 31.70
CA CYS A 42 7.79 9.51 31.00
C CYS A 42 8.39 10.87 30.60
N ILE A 43 9.72 10.94 30.57
CA ILE A 43 10.43 12.08 29.98
C ILE A 43 10.50 11.84 28.48
N VAL A 44 9.67 12.55 27.72
CA VAL A 44 9.61 12.48 26.25
C VAL A 44 9.89 13.86 25.69
N THR A 45 10.95 13.99 24.90
CA THR A 45 11.29 15.27 24.24
C THR A 45 10.75 15.32 22.82
N ASP A 46 10.76 14.18 22.13
CA ASP A 46 10.37 14.05 20.73
C ASP A 46 10.01 12.60 20.38
N MET A 47 9.59 12.34 19.15
CA MET A 47 9.17 11.02 18.70
C MET A 47 10.28 9.96 18.74
N ARG A 48 11.57 10.33 18.81
CA ARG A 48 12.62 9.32 19.01
C ARG A 48 12.54 8.71 20.39
N ASP A 49 12.26 9.52 21.41
CA ASP A 49 12.11 9.04 22.78
C ASP A 49 10.85 8.17 22.91
N VAL A 50 9.76 8.55 22.24
CA VAL A 50 8.54 7.73 22.14
C VAL A 50 8.85 6.33 21.59
N LEU A 51 9.61 6.26 20.49
CA LEU A 51 9.97 4.97 19.90
C LEU A 51 10.88 4.13 20.81
N ALA A 52 11.80 4.77 21.53
CA ALA A 52 12.63 4.08 22.52
C ALA A 52 11.77 3.47 23.63
N LEU A 53 10.69 4.15 24.05
CA LEU A 53 9.71 3.62 25.01
C LEU A 53 8.85 2.48 24.43
N LEU A 54 8.74 2.35 23.11
CA LEU A 54 8.06 1.23 22.46
C LEU A 54 8.95 0.00 22.28
N GLU A 55 10.26 0.10 22.55
CA GLU A 55 11.15 -1.05 22.50
C GLU A 55 10.91 -2.01 23.69
N PRO A 56 11.18 -3.33 23.54
CA PRO A 56 10.98 -4.29 24.63
C PRO A 56 11.83 -4.02 25.88
N ALA A 57 12.96 -3.34 25.73
CA ALA A 57 13.88 -2.99 26.82
C ALA A 57 13.43 -1.74 27.62
N SER A 58 12.35 -1.09 27.20
CA SER A 58 11.78 0.08 27.88
C SER A 58 11.16 -0.28 29.24
N PRO A 59 11.00 0.71 30.13
CA PRO A 59 10.30 0.53 31.41
C PRO A 59 8.79 0.32 31.25
N LEU A 60 8.22 0.55 30.06
CA LEU A 60 6.79 0.35 29.83
C LEU A 60 6.43 -1.14 29.85
N SER A 61 5.25 -1.47 30.37
CA SER A 61 4.69 -2.80 30.23
C SER A 61 4.28 -3.07 28.77
N GLN A 62 4.09 -4.34 28.42
CA GLN A 62 3.58 -4.71 27.10
C GLN A 62 2.23 -4.05 26.78
N GLN A 63 1.34 -3.95 27.79
CA GLN A 63 0.03 -3.32 27.63
C GLN A 63 0.15 -1.81 27.41
N GLN A 64 1.06 -1.15 28.15
CA GLN A 64 1.35 0.27 27.96
C GLN A 64 1.89 0.55 26.57
N ARG A 65 2.84 -0.26 26.08
CA ARG A 65 3.34 -0.14 24.71
C ARG A 65 2.26 -0.36 23.65
N ALA A 66 1.39 -1.35 23.87
CA ALA A 66 0.26 -1.58 22.97
C ALA A 66 -0.70 -0.39 22.94
N ARG A 67 -0.95 0.25 24.09
CA ARG A 67 -1.77 1.46 24.17
C ARG A 67 -1.12 2.64 23.44
N VAL A 68 0.17 2.90 23.63
CA VAL A 68 0.87 3.95 22.88
C VAL A 68 0.81 3.70 21.38
N ALA A 69 0.95 2.45 20.92
CA ALA A 69 0.78 2.11 19.49
C ALA A 69 -0.65 2.33 18.98
N ALA A 70 -1.66 2.13 19.83
CA ALA A 70 -3.06 2.45 19.53
C ALA A 70 -3.28 3.97 19.41
N ASP A 71 -2.71 4.75 20.33
CA ASP A 71 -2.80 6.21 20.33
C ASP A 71 -2.10 6.81 19.10
N LEU A 72 -0.96 6.23 18.68
CA LEU A 72 -0.30 6.58 17.42
C LEU A 72 -1.19 6.34 16.20
N LEU A 73 -1.93 5.22 16.16
CA LEU A 73 -2.87 4.93 15.08
C LEU A 73 -4.07 5.90 15.11
N ALA A 74 -4.58 6.23 16.30
CA ALA A 74 -5.68 7.16 16.45
C ALA A 74 -5.31 8.57 15.94
N LEU A 75 -4.08 9.04 16.19
CA LEU A 75 -3.63 10.35 15.71
C LEU A 75 -3.06 10.36 14.27
N SER A 76 -2.92 9.19 13.64
CA SER A 76 -2.28 9.07 12.33
C SER A 76 -2.92 9.85 11.17
N PRO A 77 -4.25 10.08 11.10
CA PRO A 77 -4.86 10.87 10.02
C PRO A 77 -4.47 12.35 10.04
N ASP A 78 -4.26 12.89 11.24
CA ASP A 78 -4.02 14.32 11.44
C ASP A 78 -2.53 14.68 11.37
N ASP A 79 -1.65 13.68 11.47
CA ASP A 79 -0.21 13.89 11.53
C ASP A 79 0.58 12.78 10.84
N ALA A 80 1.24 13.13 9.74
CA ALA A 80 2.12 12.24 9.00
C ALA A 80 3.29 11.69 9.85
N LEU A 81 3.75 12.42 10.88
CA LEU A 81 4.77 11.92 11.81
C LEU A 81 4.25 10.80 12.69
N MET A 82 2.97 10.78 13.05
CA MET A 82 2.37 9.67 13.82
C MET A 82 2.30 8.41 12.97
N THR A 83 1.84 8.55 11.72
CA THR A 83 1.88 7.48 10.71
C THR A 83 3.31 6.93 10.56
N ARG A 84 4.29 7.84 10.42
CA ARG A 84 5.69 7.48 10.23
C ARG A 84 6.29 6.78 11.45
N ALA A 85 5.98 7.26 12.65
CA ALA A 85 6.39 6.69 13.93
C ALA A 85 5.84 5.27 14.10
N LEU A 86 4.54 5.08 13.84
CA LEU A 86 3.91 3.77 13.90
C LEU A 86 4.54 2.80 12.90
N LEU A 87 4.80 3.23 11.67
CA LEU A 87 5.49 2.42 10.67
C LEU A 87 6.88 1.98 11.17
N GLN A 88 7.65 2.87 11.80
CA GLN A 88 8.96 2.54 12.38
C GLN A 88 8.86 1.49 13.48
N THR A 89 7.88 1.63 14.39
CA THR A 89 7.60 0.65 15.45
C THR A 89 7.29 -0.73 14.87
N LEU A 90 6.64 -0.79 13.70
CA LEU A 90 6.25 -2.04 13.04
C LEU A 90 7.34 -2.69 12.21
N LEU A 91 8.43 -2.00 11.84
CA LEU A 91 9.49 -2.55 10.97
C LEU A 91 10.02 -3.93 11.41
N PRO A 92 10.33 -4.18 12.70
CA PRO A 92 10.77 -5.51 13.13
C PRO A 92 9.70 -6.59 12.88
N GLY A 93 8.43 -6.24 13.09
CA GLY A 93 7.29 -7.11 12.84
C GLY A 93 7.10 -7.41 11.35
N ILE A 94 7.27 -6.40 10.49
CA ILE A 94 7.21 -6.53 9.03
C ILE A 94 8.27 -7.51 8.53
N ILE A 95 9.52 -7.39 9.03
CA ILE A 95 10.60 -8.35 8.72
C ILE A 95 10.21 -9.76 9.19
N GLY A 96 9.57 -9.89 10.35
CA GLY A 96 9.02 -11.15 10.83
C GLY A 96 7.97 -11.74 9.89
N VAL A 97 7.08 -10.92 9.35
CA VAL A 97 6.09 -11.33 8.34
C VAL A 97 6.78 -11.79 7.06
N ALA A 98 7.76 -11.03 6.55
CA ALA A 98 8.53 -11.40 5.36
C ALA A 98 9.15 -12.80 5.49
N ARG A 99 9.83 -13.07 6.62
CA ARG A 99 10.43 -14.38 6.91
C ARG A 99 9.39 -15.51 6.96
N ARG A 100 8.23 -15.26 7.58
CA ARG A 100 7.16 -16.28 7.72
C ARG A 100 6.48 -16.62 6.40
N LEU A 101 6.41 -15.66 5.48
CA LEU A 101 5.91 -15.90 4.13
C LEU A 101 6.90 -16.71 3.27
N ARG A 102 8.07 -17.08 3.81
CA ARG A 102 9.11 -17.91 3.18
C ARG A 102 9.52 -17.39 1.80
N TRP A 103 9.58 -16.07 1.66
CA TRP A 103 9.96 -15.41 0.42
C TRP A 103 11.46 -15.59 0.13
N GLY A 104 11.82 -15.82 -1.14
CA GLY A 104 13.19 -16.20 -1.56
C GLY A 104 13.43 -17.71 -1.69
N GLN A 105 12.38 -18.54 -1.53
CA GLN A 105 12.44 -19.99 -1.79
C GLN A 105 11.65 -20.38 -3.07
N GLY A 106 11.85 -19.63 -4.17
CA GLY A 106 11.47 -20.08 -5.52
C GLY A 106 10.41 -19.28 -6.28
N SER A 107 10.01 -18.08 -5.82
CA SER A 107 9.18 -17.13 -6.60
C SER A 107 10.11 -15.99 -7.05
N GLY A 108 10.19 -15.75 -8.36
CA GLY A 108 11.25 -15.00 -9.05
C GLY A 108 11.39 -13.50 -8.78
N ASP A 109 10.83 -12.97 -7.68
CA ASP A 109 10.81 -11.53 -7.43
C ASP A 109 11.99 -11.08 -6.55
N ASP A 110 12.52 -9.89 -6.85
CA ASP A 110 13.60 -9.26 -6.09
C ASP A 110 13.21 -9.06 -4.61
N PRO A 111 14.02 -9.54 -3.64
CA PRO A 111 13.75 -9.37 -2.21
C PRO A 111 13.59 -7.90 -1.78
N GLY A 112 14.23 -6.96 -2.47
CA GLY A 112 14.05 -5.53 -2.27
C GLY A 112 12.63 -5.08 -2.63
N CYS A 113 12.16 -5.41 -3.83
CA CYS A 113 10.80 -5.08 -4.29
C CYS A 113 9.72 -5.63 -3.34
N PHE A 114 9.84 -6.88 -2.89
CA PHE A 114 8.88 -7.47 -1.95
C PHE A 114 8.85 -6.77 -0.57
N LEU A 115 10.01 -6.32 -0.08
CA LEU A 115 10.07 -5.56 1.16
C LEU A 115 9.44 -4.17 0.99
N ALA A 116 9.64 -3.54 -0.17
CA ALA A 116 8.97 -2.30 -0.56
C ALA A 116 7.44 -2.47 -0.54
N ASP A 117 6.94 -3.56 -1.11
CA ASP A 117 5.51 -3.89 -1.12
C ASP A 117 4.96 -4.09 0.28
N LEU A 118 5.71 -4.76 1.16
CA LEU A 118 5.33 -4.94 2.55
C LEU A 118 5.24 -3.60 3.29
N ILE A 119 6.22 -2.72 3.10
CA ILE A 119 6.24 -1.38 3.70
C ILE A 119 5.06 -0.56 3.16
N THR A 120 4.85 -0.56 1.85
CA THR A 120 3.74 0.14 1.18
C THR A 120 2.39 -0.36 1.67
N ALA A 121 2.17 -1.68 1.67
CA ALA A 121 0.95 -2.27 2.19
C ALA A 121 0.73 -1.99 3.68
N THR A 122 1.79 -1.84 4.47
CA THR A 122 1.68 -1.45 5.87
C THR A 122 1.27 0.01 6.00
N TYR A 123 1.89 0.91 5.23
CA TYR A 123 1.50 2.32 5.18
C TYR A 123 0.04 2.49 4.79
N GLU A 124 -0.41 1.81 3.72
CA GLU A 124 -1.82 1.78 3.31
C GLU A 124 -2.74 1.33 4.44
N LEU A 125 -2.38 0.27 5.19
CA LEU A 125 -3.18 -0.21 6.31
C LEU A 125 -3.25 0.81 7.45
N ILE A 126 -2.15 1.51 7.74
CA ILE A 126 -2.14 2.57 8.75
C ILE A 126 -3.08 3.70 8.32
N VAL A 127 -3.02 4.14 7.06
CA VAL A 127 -3.91 5.18 6.54
C VAL A 127 -5.38 4.71 6.53
N GLU A 128 -5.64 3.47 6.11
CA GLU A 128 -6.99 2.88 6.06
C GLU A 128 -7.61 2.77 7.46
N TRP A 129 -6.79 2.49 8.48
CA TRP A 129 -7.26 2.29 9.86
C TRP A 129 -6.99 3.48 10.77
N GLY A 130 -6.41 4.56 10.25
CA GLY A 130 -6.09 5.74 11.01
C GLY A 130 -7.35 6.35 11.64
N GLY A 131 -7.21 6.92 12.83
CA GLY A 131 -8.33 7.49 13.58
C GLY A 131 -9.12 6.46 14.40
N GLN A 132 -8.83 5.17 14.25
CA GLN A 132 -9.49 4.12 15.03
C GLN A 132 -8.77 3.87 16.36
N ASP A 133 -9.52 3.82 17.46
CA ASP A 133 -8.99 3.30 18.73
C ASP A 133 -9.01 1.76 18.70
N ARG A 134 -7.81 1.17 18.55
CA ARG A 134 -7.61 -0.28 18.55
C ARG A 134 -6.59 -0.67 19.62
N PRO A 135 -7.01 -1.29 20.74
CA PRO A 135 -6.10 -1.65 21.84
C PRO A 135 -4.90 -2.52 21.44
N TYR A 136 -5.05 -3.30 20.36
CA TYR A 136 -4.02 -4.18 19.81
C TYR A 136 -3.62 -3.77 18.38
N ALA A 137 -3.56 -2.46 18.10
CA ALA A 137 -3.27 -1.90 16.78
C ALA A 137 -2.05 -2.56 16.09
N ALA A 138 -0.91 -2.64 16.77
CA ALA A 138 0.32 -3.17 16.18
C ALA A 138 0.21 -4.64 15.71
N PRO A 139 -0.16 -5.62 16.57
CA PRO A 139 -0.33 -7.01 16.12
C PRO A 139 -1.48 -7.17 15.10
N ASP A 140 -2.55 -6.39 15.20
CA ASP A 140 -3.65 -6.43 14.23
C ASP A 140 -3.21 -5.97 12.83
N LEU A 141 -2.46 -4.87 12.74
CA LEU A 141 -1.87 -4.37 11.51
C LEU A 141 -0.93 -5.40 10.88
N LEU A 142 -0.06 -6.04 11.67
CA LEU A 142 0.85 -7.08 11.18
C LEU A 142 0.09 -8.34 10.70
N ASN A 143 -1.00 -8.70 11.39
CA ASN A 143 -1.84 -9.82 10.96
C ASN A 143 -2.61 -9.50 9.66
N ALA A 144 -3.14 -8.29 9.54
CA ALA A 144 -3.79 -7.81 8.33
C ALA A 144 -2.81 -7.76 7.14
N LEU A 145 -1.61 -7.24 7.36
CA LEU A 145 -0.51 -7.24 6.37
C LEU A 145 -0.24 -8.65 5.87
N ARG A 146 0.00 -9.60 6.77
CA ARG A 146 0.24 -11.01 6.43
C ARG A 146 -0.90 -11.60 5.60
N CYS A 147 -2.14 -11.31 5.96
CA CYS A 147 -3.32 -11.77 5.24
C CYS A 147 -3.47 -11.10 3.85
N ARG A 148 -3.14 -9.81 3.71
CA ARG A 148 -3.13 -9.08 2.44
C ARG A 148 -2.07 -9.65 1.50
N MET A 149 -0.84 -9.83 2.00
CA MET A 149 0.25 -10.39 1.21
C MET A 149 0.01 -11.84 0.80
N ARG A 150 -0.47 -12.70 1.71
CA ARG A 150 -0.81 -14.10 1.35
C ARG A 150 -1.88 -14.18 0.26
N ARG A 151 -2.83 -13.24 0.24
CA ARG A 151 -3.82 -13.14 -0.84
C ARG A 151 -3.17 -12.70 -2.16
N ARG A 152 -2.28 -11.70 -2.14
CA ARG A 152 -1.53 -11.27 -3.33
C ARG A 152 -0.69 -12.41 -3.91
N LEU A 153 -0.04 -13.19 -3.05
CA LEU A 153 0.81 -14.34 -3.42
C LEU A 153 0.05 -15.62 -3.81
N SER A 154 -1.28 -15.65 -3.69
CA SER A 154 -2.03 -16.85 -4.09
C SER A 154 -1.98 -16.99 -5.62
N PRO A 155 -1.77 -18.21 -6.18
CA PRO A 155 -1.55 -18.42 -7.61
C PRO A 155 -2.69 -17.91 -8.50
N LYS A 156 -3.91 -17.80 -7.98
CA LYS A 156 -5.05 -17.16 -8.69
C LYS A 156 -4.85 -15.66 -8.98
N ASN A 157 -3.99 -14.98 -8.20
CA ASN A 157 -3.62 -13.59 -8.39
C ASN A 157 -2.25 -13.44 -9.08
N ALA A 158 -1.36 -14.44 -9.01
CA ALA A 158 -0.09 -14.45 -9.73
C ALA A 158 -0.30 -14.35 -11.26
N TYR A 159 -1.28 -15.08 -11.83
CA TYR A 159 -1.68 -14.92 -13.23
C TYR A 159 -2.12 -13.49 -13.60
N ARG A 160 -2.63 -12.73 -12.62
CA ARG A 160 -3.07 -11.35 -12.82
C ARG A 160 -1.89 -10.37 -12.72
N THR A 161 -0.90 -10.65 -11.88
CA THR A 161 0.32 -9.83 -11.74
C THR A 161 1.34 -10.09 -12.84
N GLU A 162 1.51 -11.33 -13.30
CA GLU A 162 2.36 -11.66 -14.48
C GLU A 162 1.88 -10.94 -15.75
N SER A 163 0.57 -10.69 -15.85
CA SER A 163 -0.01 -9.88 -16.94
C SER A 163 0.37 -8.39 -16.85
N PHE A 164 0.74 -7.89 -15.65
CA PHE A 164 1.21 -6.52 -15.43
C PHE A 164 2.75 -6.40 -15.53
N ASP A 165 3.52 -7.37 -15.03
CA ASP A 165 4.99 -7.36 -15.17
C ASP A 165 5.43 -7.48 -16.64
N THR A 166 4.64 -8.15 -17.47
CA THR A 166 4.87 -8.19 -18.92
C THR A 166 4.64 -6.82 -19.57
N LEU A 167 3.85 -5.92 -18.96
CA LEU A 167 3.68 -4.54 -19.43
C LEU A 167 4.82 -3.63 -18.95
N GLU A 168 5.34 -3.82 -17.74
CA GLU A 168 6.50 -3.05 -17.23
C GLU A 168 7.82 -3.38 -17.95
N GLN A 169 7.99 -4.61 -18.45
CA GLN A 169 9.17 -4.96 -19.25
C GLN A 169 9.15 -4.33 -20.66
N VAL A 170 7.97 -3.97 -21.18
CA VAL A 170 7.85 -3.25 -22.46
C VAL A 170 8.16 -1.75 -22.27
N ASP A 171 7.84 -1.19 -21.11
CA ASP A 171 8.03 0.24 -20.81
C ASP A 171 9.51 0.63 -20.61
N ASN A 172 10.34 -0.31 -20.14
CA ASN A 172 11.77 -0.07 -19.92
C ASN A 172 12.65 -0.09 -21.19
N GLN A 173 12.08 -0.28 -22.38
CA GLN A 173 12.82 -0.15 -23.66
C GLN A 173 12.59 1.19 -24.39
N ALA A 174 11.72 2.07 -23.89
CA ALA A 174 11.41 3.33 -24.56
C ALA A 174 12.09 4.54 -23.89
N THR A 175 13.42 4.64 -24.04
CA THR A 175 14.08 5.95 -23.89
C THR A 175 13.85 6.76 -25.15
N GLY A 176 12.78 7.55 -25.19
CA GLY A 176 12.59 8.51 -26.27
C GLY A 176 11.18 9.10 -26.34
N ILE A 177 11.11 10.40 -26.00
CA ILE A 177 10.05 11.35 -26.32
C ILE A 177 8.84 11.31 -25.37
N ILE A 178 8.79 12.29 -24.48
CA ILE A 178 7.54 12.77 -23.87
C ILE A 178 6.83 13.57 -24.95
N ASP A 179 5.69 13.11 -25.47
CA ASP A 179 4.41 13.84 -25.52
C ASP A 179 3.39 13.02 -26.34
N GLU A 180 2.40 12.42 -25.66
CA GLU A 180 1.06 12.13 -26.20
C GLU A 180 0.19 11.69 -25.01
N ASP A 181 -0.95 12.36 -24.83
CA ASP A 181 -1.88 12.06 -23.74
C ASP A 181 -2.34 10.58 -23.86
N PRO A 182 -2.09 9.72 -22.85
CA PRO A 182 -2.41 8.29 -22.94
C PRO A 182 -3.91 8.02 -23.14
N THR A 183 -4.78 8.99 -22.86
CA THR A 183 -6.22 8.90 -23.16
C THR A 183 -6.53 9.07 -24.65
N GLU A 184 -5.83 9.95 -25.37
CA GLU A 184 -5.98 10.13 -26.83
C GLU A 184 -5.61 8.86 -27.61
N SER A 185 -4.57 8.15 -27.15
CA SER A 185 -4.11 6.90 -27.76
C SER A 185 -5.11 5.74 -27.60
N LEU A 186 -5.77 5.63 -26.44
CA LEU A 186 -6.77 4.59 -26.20
C LEU A 186 -8.11 4.88 -26.90
N GLU A 187 -8.55 6.14 -26.89
CA GLU A 187 -9.74 6.57 -27.62
C GLU A 187 -9.59 6.36 -29.12
N ALA A 188 -8.44 6.72 -29.70
CA ALA A 188 -8.14 6.48 -31.11
C ALA A 188 -8.14 4.99 -31.47
N ARG A 189 -7.60 4.11 -30.61
CA ARG A 189 -7.60 2.66 -30.82
C ARG A 189 -9.00 2.04 -30.71
N ILE A 190 -9.81 2.50 -29.76
CA ILE A 190 -11.21 2.07 -29.63
C ILE A 190 -12.04 2.55 -30.84
N LEU A 191 -11.79 3.77 -31.32
CA LEU A 191 -12.48 4.33 -32.47
C LEU A 191 -12.08 3.62 -33.78
N ALA A 192 -10.80 3.26 -33.94
CA ALA A 192 -10.28 2.50 -35.08
C ALA A 192 -10.80 1.05 -35.11
N ALA A 193 -11.05 0.45 -33.94
CA ALA A 193 -11.59 -0.90 -33.80
C ALA A 193 -13.14 -0.93 -33.66
N LYS A 194 -13.81 0.23 -33.75
CA LYS A 194 -15.25 0.37 -33.50
C LYS A 194 -16.13 -0.54 -34.36
N ASP A 195 -15.73 -0.79 -35.60
CA ASP A 195 -16.49 -1.61 -36.56
C ASP A 195 -16.28 -3.12 -36.38
N THR A 196 -15.27 -3.54 -35.61
CA THR A 196 -14.90 -4.95 -35.38
C THR A 196 -15.15 -5.43 -33.95
N LEU A 197 -15.45 -4.53 -33.02
CA LEU A 197 -15.69 -4.81 -31.61
C LEU A 197 -17.18 -4.95 -31.30
N ASP A 198 -17.50 -5.81 -30.34
CA ASP A 198 -18.85 -5.89 -29.77
C ASP A 198 -19.19 -4.55 -29.08
N PRO A 199 -20.23 -3.83 -29.52
CA PRO A 199 -20.54 -2.49 -28.99
C PRO A 199 -20.87 -2.51 -27.50
N VAL A 200 -21.44 -3.62 -26.99
CA VAL A 200 -21.71 -3.79 -25.56
C VAL A 200 -20.42 -3.96 -24.77
N GLY A 201 -19.49 -4.78 -25.28
CA GLY A 201 -18.16 -4.94 -24.70
C GLY A 201 -17.32 -3.66 -24.74
N ALA A 202 -17.38 -2.90 -25.83
CA ALA A 202 -16.62 -1.68 -26.02
C ALA A 202 -17.10 -0.57 -25.07
N ALA A 203 -18.41 -0.37 -24.95
CA ALA A 203 -18.98 0.57 -23.98
C ALA A 203 -18.66 0.17 -22.53
N ALA A 204 -18.70 -1.13 -22.22
CA ALA A 204 -18.35 -1.63 -20.89
C ALA A 204 -16.85 -1.50 -20.56
N PHE A 205 -15.98 -1.63 -21.57
CA PHE A 205 -14.53 -1.43 -21.43
C PHE A 205 -14.20 0.06 -21.25
N TYR A 206 -14.73 0.92 -22.13
CA TYR A 206 -14.54 2.37 -22.04
C TYR A 206 -15.08 2.95 -20.73
N GLY A 207 -16.31 2.58 -20.34
CA GLY A 207 -16.92 3.08 -19.12
C GLY A 207 -16.13 2.70 -17.86
N ARG A 208 -15.39 1.59 -17.89
CA ARG A 208 -14.60 1.14 -16.75
C ARG A 208 -13.19 1.70 -16.75
N GLU A 209 -12.48 1.60 -17.86
CA GLU A 209 -11.06 1.92 -17.94
C GLU A 209 -10.82 3.42 -18.20
N VAL A 210 -11.75 4.12 -18.87
CA VAL A 210 -11.63 5.55 -19.15
C VAL A 210 -12.48 6.38 -18.17
N LEU A 211 -13.74 5.98 -17.95
CA LEU A 211 -14.66 6.75 -17.08
C LEU A 211 -14.65 6.33 -15.61
N GLY A 212 -13.91 5.28 -15.24
CA GLY A 212 -13.79 4.80 -13.85
C GLY A 212 -15.07 4.22 -13.23
N MET A 213 -16.09 3.90 -14.03
CA MET A 213 -17.36 3.37 -13.55
C MET A 213 -17.27 1.89 -13.17
N THR A 214 -18.04 1.49 -12.16
CA THR A 214 -18.19 0.08 -11.79
C THR A 214 -19.16 -0.63 -12.73
N TYR A 215 -19.02 -1.95 -12.89
CA TYR A 215 -19.99 -2.75 -13.66
C TYR A 215 -21.42 -2.72 -13.09
N ARG A 216 -21.58 -2.34 -11.82
CA ARG A 216 -22.89 -2.17 -11.20
C ARG A 216 -23.56 -0.88 -11.65
N GLU A 217 -22.80 0.20 -11.78
CA GLU A 217 -23.28 1.48 -12.32
C GLU A 217 -23.57 1.38 -13.82
N LEU A 218 -22.69 0.73 -14.57
CA LEU A 218 -22.91 0.45 -15.99
C LEU A 218 -24.14 -0.43 -16.20
N ALA A 219 -24.36 -1.44 -15.36
CA ALA A 219 -25.56 -2.27 -15.41
C ALA A 219 -26.85 -1.48 -15.09
N ALA A 220 -26.77 -0.55 -14.13
CA ALA A 220 -27.89 0.33 -13.80
C ALA A 220 -28.25 1.29 -14.95
N GLN A 221 -27.26 1.74 -15.72
CA GLN A 221 -27.46 2.64 -16.86
C GLN A 221 -27.86 1.93 -18.15
N THR A 222 -27.39 0.70 -18.38
CA THR A 222 -27.59 -0.04 -19.64
C THR A 222 -28.67 -1.13 -19.55
N GLY A 223 -29.10 -1.50 -18.34
CA GLY A 223 -30.02 -2.62 -18.11
C GLY A 223 -29.40 -4.01 -18.35
N ILE A 224 -28.09 -4.08 -18.64
CA ILE A 224 -27.38 -5.33 -18.92
C ILE A 224 -26.78 -5.87 -17.63
N SER A 225 -26.83 -7.18 -17.42
CA SER A 225 -26.31 -7.77 -16.18
C SER A 225 -24.80 -7.51 -16.01
N PRO A 226 -24.31 -7.20 -14.79
CA PRO A 226 -22.89 -6.92 -14.55
C PRO A 226 -21.97 -8.05 -15.01
N LYS A 227 -22.44 -9.30 -14.90
CA LYS A 227 -21.69 -10.50 -15.32
C LYS A 227 -21.50 -10.55 -16.84
N ARG A 228 -22.50 -10.12 -17.61
CA ARG A 228 -22.44 -10.06 -19.08
C ARG A 228 -21.55 -8.90 -19.54
N LEU A 229 -21.67 -7.73 -18.91
CA LEU A 229 -20.80 -6.58 -19.18
C LEU A 229 -19.32 -6.91 -18.90
N ALA A 230 -19.04 -7.58 -17.78
CA ALA A 230 -17.68 -8.01 -17.45
C ALA A 230 -17.13 -9.09 -18.39
N ALA A 231 -17.98 -9.94 -18.97
CA ALA A 231 -17.56 -10.93 -19.97
C ALA A 231 -17.26 -10.27 -21.32
N ALA A 232 -18.15 -9.41 -21.81
CA ALA A 232 -17.99 -8.68 -23.06
C ALA A 232 -16.82 -7.68 -23.03
N SER A 233 -16.65 -6.96 -21.92
CA SER A 233 -15.52 -6.05 -21.70
C SER A 233 -14.17 -6.77 -21.75
N ARG A 234 -14.07 -8.00 -21.22
CA ARG A 234 -12.85 -8.82 -21.29
C ARG A 234 -12.55 -9.33 -22.70
N GLU A 235 -13.57 -9.56 -23.52
CA GLU A 235 -13.40 -9.94 -24.92
C GLU A 235 -12.82 -8.79 -25.73
N VAL A 236 -13.34 -7.59 -25.51
CA VAL A 236 -12.85 -6.37 -26.16
C VAL A 236 -11.46 -6.00 -25.67
N ALA A 237 -11.19 -6.08 -24.36
CA ALA A 237 -9.85 -5.87 -23.81
C ALA A 237 -8.81 -6.78 -24.46
N ARG A 238 -9.15 -8.06 -24.71
CA ARG A 238 -8.25 -9.00 -25.37
C ARG A 238 -7.92 -8.59 -26.79
N ARG A 239 -8.92 -8.13 -27.56
CA ARG A 239 -8.74 -7.71 -28.95
C ARG A 239 -8.00 -6.38 -29.12
N ILE A 240 -8.09 -5.49 -28.13
CA ILE A 240 -7.40 -4.20 -28.18
C ILE A 240 -5.94 -4.35 -27.75
N CYS A 241 -5.63 -5.29 -26.85
CA CYS A 241 -4.29 -5.50 -26.30
C CYS A 241 -3.43 -6.55 -27.04
N GLU A 242 -3.99 -7.25 -28.03
CA GLU A 242 -3.24 -8.04 -29.04
C GLU A 242 -2.77 -7.13 -30.20
#